data_AF-A0A1G3YLJ9-F1
#
_entry.id   AF-A0A1G3YLJ9-F1
#
_cell.length_a   1.000
_cell.length_b   1.000
_cell.length_c   1.000
_cell.angle_alpha   90.00
_cell.angle_beta   90.00
_cell.angle_gamma   90.00
#
_symmetry.space_group_name_H-M   'P 1'
#
loop_
_entity.id
_entity.type
_entity.pdbx_description
1 polymer ?
#
loop_
_entity_poly.entity_id
_entity_poly.type
_entity_poly.pdbx_seq_one_letter_code
_entity_poly.pdbx_strand_id
1 'polypeptide(L)'
;MNAAGFRDIALMSLRNLSRHKTKTVITTIAVAVSVALYIFMDSWLLGMNLDSRRNIVSYEIGAAKIQSAAYFAKKDELPMYESFSGWEKIADALAEEGYDSAPRFVFSGTLYSRSGTAPMEFNAVDVPREEQLLRYVPFMESGRFPRPGALELAVGTLAAEKLRIGIPNRPTIQEFGELVDAAATEDEAAFVRSLYGPAPVPKKGKKGLFANNDSVKLARDASRLALRKDATREELDRFWSILAVSGRMDVRISTTIDLKAAPETISKSKFEKELLPSLSDAAHSRIGAAYAQDPVTGDYYLAATDEAALKVVLADLVAADFSGAVRHVNQLIDAVVVGVVNSPNPKTNGNVAFVPLDALQDEAGLMLEGRVTELLVRKAGADDSSLPGKDESAETIAASLGPRLPEGMAAHGWLDYVADYIAASNGDNVSTRVMIFFLFLLSFIGIANTMLMAILERTKETGMLRALGMTDGQILLAYVIEAGLIGAIGSVAGVIVGCLINIPMVEYGVDYSAVAAEMGGDFGYRIATLFKSAWNPASIALTGFAAILLSAAAAILPTLRALRMPVTESLRFE
;
A
#
# COMPACT_ATOMS: atom_id res chain seq x y z
N MET A 1 -43.90 8.42 33.98
CA MET A 1 -44.83 8.09 32.87
C MET A 1 -45.04 6.59 32.88
N ASN A 2 -46.27 6.09 33.00
CA ASN A 2 -46.54 4.64 33.06
C ASN A 2 -46.42 4.01 31.66
N ALA A 3 -46.12 2.70 31.58
CA ALA A 3 -45.92 1.96 30.32
C ALA A 3 -47.09 2.11 29.31
N ALA A 4 -48.32 2.26 29.81
CA ALA A 4 -49.50 2.51 28.98
C ALA A 4 -49.41 3.86 28.23
N GLY A 5 -48.98 4.93 28.90
CA GLY A 5 -48.85 6.25 28.29
C GLY A 5 -47.75 6.33 27.24
N PHE A 6 -46.66 5.57 27.39
CA PHE A 6 -45.64 5.44 26.33
C PHE A 6 -46.20 4.72 25.10
N ARG A 7 -46.95 3.63 25.32
CA ARG A 7 -47.57 2.85 24.23
C ARG A 7 -48.53 3.68 23.39
N ASP A 8 -49.36 4.49 24.04
CA ASP A 8 -50.35 5.31 23.35
C ASP A 8 -49.69 6.42 22.52
N ILE A 9 -48.62 7.04 23.04
CA ILE A 9 -47.81 8.01 22.29
C ILE A 9 -47.16 7.35 21.08
N ALA A 10 -46.57 6.16 21.24
CA ALA A 10 -45.93 5.46 20.13
C ALA A 10 -46.92 5.06 19.02
N LEU A 11 -48.12 4.60 19.38
CA LEU A 11 -49.18 4.26 18.43
C LEU A 11 -49.70 5.49 17.67
N MET A 12 -49.77 6.64 18.35
CA MET A 12 -50.13 7.91 17.72
C MET A 12 -49.08 8.34 16.69
N SER A 13 -47.79 8.31 17.05
CA SER A 13 -46.69 8.62 16.13
C SER A 13 -46.70 7.71 14.89
N LEU A 14 -47.00 6.42 15.06
CA LEU A 14 -47.05 5.45 13.96
C LEU A 14 -48.21 5.72 12.99
N ARG A 15 -49.37 6.14 13.50
CA ARG A 15 -50.51 6.58 12.68
C ARG A 15 -50.20 7.87 11.92
N ASN A 16 -49.48 8.81 12.53
CA ASN A 16 -49.10 10.08 11.91
C ASN A 16 -48.23 9.89 10.65
N LEU A 17 -47.32 8.92 10.67
CA LEU A 17 -46.49 8.56 9.50
C LEU A 17 -47.31 8.19 8.27
N SER A 18 -48.39 7.43 8.46
CA SER A 18 -49.23 6.93 7.35
C SER A 18 -50.03 8.04 6.66
N ARG A 19 -50.28 9.15 7.35
CA ARG A 19 -51.08 10.29 6.85
C ARG A 19 -50.30 11.16 5.86
N HIS A 20 -48.97 11.26 5.97
CA HIS A 20 -48.15 12.19 5.18
C HIS A 20 -47.08 11.48 4.35
N LYS A 21 -47.54 10.54 3.51
CA LYS A 21 -46.71 9.60 2.75
C LYS A 21 -45.56 10.25 1.99
N THR A 22 -45.79 11.35 1.26
CA THR A 22 -44.75 11.98 0.43
C THR A 22 -43.55 12.47 1.24
N LYS A 23 -43.79 13.14 2.37
CA LYS A 23 -42.73 13.72 3.21
C LYS A 23 -41.97 12.66 3.98
N THR A 24 -42.71 11.69 4.52
CA THR A 24 -42.13 10.51 5.15
C THR A 24 -41.26 9.74 4.17
N VAL A 25 -41.69 9.59 2.91
CA VAL A 25 -40.90 8.93 1.87
C VAL A 25 -39.61 9.70 1.56
N ILE A 26 -39.68 11.03 1.35
CA ILE A 26 -38.48 11.85 1.05
C ILE A 26 -37.44 11.75 2.18
N THR A 27 -37.86 11.86 3.44
CA THR A 27 -36.95 11.76 4.60
C THR A 27 -36.40 10.36 4.78
N THR A 28 -37.24 9.34 4.61
CA THR A 28 -36.81 7.94 4.65
C THR A 28 -35.75 7.66 3.58
N ILE A 29 -35.94 8.16 2.34
CA ILE A 29 -34.97 8.02 1.25
C ILE A 29 -33.67 8.74 1.59
N ALA A 30 -33.73 9.97 2.13
CA ALA A 30 -32.53 10.71 2.50
C ALA A 30 -31.70 9.95 3.55
N VAL A 31 -32.34 9.41 4.59
CA VAL A 31 -31.68 8.56 5.59
C VAL A 31 -31.14 7.28 4.95
N ALA A 32 -31.92 6.62 4.11
CA ALA A 32 -31.53 5.37 3.45
C ALA A 32 -30.30 5.56 2.56
N VAL A 33 -30.25 6.63 1.76
CA VAL A 33 -29.11 6.94 0.88
C VAL A 33 -27.85 7.21 1.71
N SER A 34 -27.95 7.97 2.80
CA SER A 34 -26.79 8.25 3.66
C SER A 34 -26.26 7.01 4.35
N VAL A 35 -27.14 6.14 4.88
CA VAL A 35 -26.75 4.87 5.48
C VAL A 35 -26.14 3.92 4.44
N ALA A 36 -26.75 3.81 3.25
CA ALA A 36 -26.23 2.98 2.17
C ALA A 36 -24.84 3.43 1.70
N LEU A 37 -24.66 4.74 1.51
CA LEU A 37 -23.39 5.32 1.09
C LEU A 37 -22.31 5.15 2.16
N TYR A 38 -22.66 5.26 3.44
CA TYR A 38 -21.74 4.95 4.53
C TYR A 38 -21.29 3.49 4.46
N ILE A 39 -22.23 2.55 4.39
CA ILE A 39 -21.90 1.11 4.39
C ILE A 39 -21.00 0.76 3.21
N PHE A 40 -21.30 1.32 2.04
CA PHE A 40 -20.47 1.20 0.85
C PHE A 40 -19.05 1.74 1.09
N MET A 41 -18.91 2.97 1.61
CA MET A 41 -17.60 3.58 1.85
C MET A 41 -16.79 2.83 2.91
N ASP A 42 -17.39 2.43 4.03
CA ASP A 42 -16.72 1.67 5.08
C ASP A 42 -16.24 0.32 4.57
N SER A 43 -17.10 -0.40 3.84
CA SER A 43 -16.78 -1.71 3.27
C SER A 43 -15.66 -1.61 2.22
N TRP A 44 -15.73 -0.58 1.37
CA TRP A 44 -14.71 -0.30 0.36
C TRP A 44 -13.36 0.01 1.03
N LEU A 45 -13.33 0.95 1.96
CA LEU A 45 -12.10 1.34 2.65
C LEU A 45 -11.50 0.18 3.46
N LEU A 46 -12.33 -0.61 4.14
CA LEU A 46 -11.87 -1.81 4.83
C LEU A 46 -11.28 -2.83 3.84
N GLY A 47 -11.94 -3.04 2.71
CA GLY A 47 -11.44 -3.91 1.64
C GLY A 47 -10.08 -3.48 1.10
N MET A 48 -9.91 -2.19 0.79
CA MET A 48 -8.61 -1.63 0.37
C MET A 48 -7.53 -1.82 1.42
N ASN A 49 -7.86 -1.57 2.70
CA ASN A 49 -6.91 -1.75 3.80
C ASN A 49 -6.48 -3.21 3.95
N LEU A 50 -7.42 -4.16 3.91
CA LEU A 50 -7.12 -5.59 3.99
C LEU A 50 -6.30 -6.06 2.79
N ASP A 51 -6.64 -5.62 1.58
CA ASP A 51 -5.89 -5.96 0.38
C ASP A 51 -4.47 -5.39 0.42
N SER A 52 -4.30 -4.12 0.81
CA SER A 52 -3.00 -3.48 0.98
C SER A 52 -2.11 -4.25 1.98
N ARG A 53 -2.66 -4.62 3.13
CA ARG A 53 -1.95 -5.44 4.14
C ARG A 53 -1.54 -6.80 3.59
N ARG A 54 -2.47 -7.50 2.95
CA ARG A 54 -2.21 -8.79 2.31
C ARG A 54 -1.12 -8.65 1.26
N ASN A 55 -1.11 -7.57 0.48
CA ASN A 55 -0.15 -7.37 -0.59
C ASN A 55 1.26 -7.08 -0.05
N ILE A 56 1.38 -6.31 1.05
CA ILE A 56 2.64 -6.11 1.76
C ILE A 56 3.21 -7.44 2.26
N VAL A 57 2.40 -8.23 2.97
CA VAL A 57 2.84 -9.49 3.58
C VAL A 57 3.14 -10.54 2.53
N SER A 58 2.30 -10.68 1.50
CA SER A 58 2.39 -11.77 0.52
C SER A 58 3.34 -11.49 -0.65
N TYR A 59 3.60 -10.22 -0.98
CA TYR A 59 4.38 -9.86 -2.17
C TYR A 59 5.61 -8.99 -1.89
N GLU A 60 5.84 -8.52 -0.66
CA GLU A 60 6.96 -7.61 -0.34
C GLU A 60 7.84 -8.10 0.82
N ILE A 61 7.25 -8.30 2.01
CA ILE A 61 7.99 -8.35 3.29
C ILE A 61 7.87 -9.69 4.03
N GLY A 62 6.86 -10.50 3.76
CA GLY A 62 6.52 -11.61 4.64
C GLY A 62 5.88 -11.13 5.94
N ALA A 63 5.82 -12.01 6.95
CA ALA A 63 5.26 -11.68 8.26
C ALA A 63 6.23 -10.86 9.11
N ALA A 64 7.50 -11.29 9.10
CA ALA A 64 8.59 -10.62 9.79
C ALA A 64 9.90 -10.76 9.00
N LYS A 65 10.84 -9.88 9.33
CA LYS A 65 12.21 -9.90 8.85
C LYS A 65 13.17 -10.03 10.03
N ILE A 66 14.13 -10.94 9.94
CA ILE A 66 15.25 -11.03 10.88
C ILE A 66 16.46 -10.34 10.25
N GLN A 67 17.06 -9.42 10.99
CA GLN A 67 18.19 -8.60 10.55
C GLN A 67 18.94 -8.01 11.73
N SER A 68 20.06 -7.34 11.48
CA SER A 68 20.73 -6.57 12.52
C SER A 68 19.91 -5.34 12.91
N ALA A 69 19.95 -4.97 14.19
CA ALA A 69 19.28 -3.75 14.67
C ALA A 69 19.81 -2.48 13.97
N ALA A 70 21.09 -2.49 13.58
CA ALA A 70 21.72 -1.40 12.84
C ALA A 70 21.18 -1.27 11.41
N TYR A 71 20.95 -2.39 10.71
CA TYR A 71 20.33 -2.38 9.39
C TYR A 71 18.93 -1.76 9.46
N PHE A 72 18.11 -2.17 10.45
CA PHE A 72 16.74 -1.65 10.59
C PHE A 72 16.70 -0.14 10.86
N ALA A 73 17.65 0.38 11.66
CA ALA A 73 17.74 1.81 11.95
C ALA A 73 18.01 2.66 10.69
N LYS A 74 18.71 2.10 9.71
CA LYS A 74 19.07 2.73 8.42
C LYS A 74 18.35 2.06 7.23
N LYS A 75 17.19 1.45 7.45
CA LYS A 75 16.50 0.61 6.45
C LYS A 75 16.23 1.30 5.11
N ASP A 76 16.06 2.62 5.08
CA ASP A 76 15.79 3.38 3.85
C ASP A 76 17.07 3.63 3.02
N GLU A 77 18.25 3.49 3.62
CA GLU A 77 19.55 3.61 2.93
C GLU A 77 19.99 2.28 2.28
N LEU A 78 19.36 1.15 2.67
CA LEU A 78 19.74 -0.21 2.26
C LEU A 78 21.25 -0.50 2.46
N PRO A 79 21.76 -0.39 3.71
CA PRO A 79 23.19 -0.45 3.99
C PRO A 79 23.75 -1.87 3.81
N MET A 80 24.36 -2.13 2.65
CA MET A 80 24.96 -3.44 2.31
C MET A 80 26.01 -3.93 3.33
N TYR A 81 26.69 -3.00 4.02
CA TYR A 81 27.67 -3.30 5.05
C TYR A 81 27.06 -3.83 6.37
N GLU A 82 25.76 -3.66 6.59
CA GLU A 82 25.01 -4.25 7.71
C GLU A 82 24.41 -5.62 7.34
N SER A 83 25.17 -6.40 6.58
CA SER A 83 24.87 -7.81 6.29
C SER A 83 25.32 -8.73 7.42
N PHE A 84 24.87 -9.99 7.41
CA PHE A 84 25.28 -11.03 8.36
C PHE A 84 25.41 -12.39 7.68
N SER A 85 26.16 -13.31 8.30
CA SER A 85 26.34 -14.69 7.85
C SER A 85 25.76 -15.69 8.85
N GLY A 86 25.67 -16.97 8.46
CA GLY A 86 25.12 -18.02 9.33
C GLY A 86 23.59 -17.99 9.45
N TRP A 87 22.92 -17.40 8.47
CA TRP A 87 21.46 -17.36 8.39
C TRP A 87 20.84 -18.76 8.28
N GLU A 88 21.60 -19.74 7.77
CA GLU A 88 21.18 -21.14 7.63
C GLU A 88 20.81 -21.75 8.98
N LYS A 89 21.59 -21.46 10.03
CA LYS A 89 21.29 -21.94 11.39
C LYS A 89 20.00 -21.35 11.94
N ILE A 90 19.72 -20.09 11.59
CA ILE A 90 18.49 -19.40 11.98
C ILE A 90 17.31 -19.98 11.21
N ALA A 91 17.49 -20.22 9.90
CA ALA A 91 16.51 -20.87 9.05
C ALA A 91 16.15 -22.28 9.54
N ASP A 92 17.14 -23.08 9.94
CA ASP A 92 16.92 -24.41 10.50
C ASP A 92 16.14 -24.33 11.83
N ALA A 93 16.49 -23.39 12.71
CA ALA A 93 15.78 -23.15 13.96
C ALA A 93 14.33 -22.68 13.73
N LEU A 94 14.07 -21.86 12.71
CA LEU A 94 12.73 -21.44 12.31
C LEU A 94 11.90 -22.62 11.77
N ALA A 95 12.51 -23.48 10.95
CA ALA A 95 11.86 -24.65 10.40
C ALA A 95 11.43 -25.64 11.49
N GLU A 96 12.23 -25.84 12.54
CA GLU A 96 11.87 -26.64 13.72
C GLU A 96 10.62 -26.11 14.44
N GLU A 97 10.42 -24.79 14.43
CA GLU A 97 9.26 -24.11 15.03
C GLU A 97 8.08 -23.97 14.07
N GLY A 98 8.18 -24.52 12.86
CA GLY A 98 7.11 -24.50 11.84
C GLY A 98 7.01 -23.18 11.07
N TYR A 99 8.14 -22.48 10.88
CA TYR A 99 8.24 -21.29 10.04
C TYR A 99 9.09 -21.56 8.80
N ASP A 100 8.64 -21.04 7.66
CA ASP A 100 9.42 -20.98 6.43
C ASP A 100 10.28 -19.71 6.46
N SER A 101 11.51 -19.79 5.94
CA SER A 101 12.42 -18.64 5.86
C SER A 101 13.21 -18.57 4.55
N ALA A 102 13.36 -17.36 4.00
CA ALA A 102 14.10 -17.08 2.77
C ALA A 102 15.13 -15.97 2.96
N PRO A 103 16.41 -16.21 2.62
CA PRO A 103 17.44 -15.19 2.69
C PRO A 103 17.26 -14.17 1.56
N ARG A 104 17.56 -12.91 1.88
CA ARG A 104 17.69 -11.83 0.89
C ARG A 104 18.93 -11.00 1.12
N PHE A 105 19.52 -10.56 0.01
CA PHE A 105 20.48 -9.46 0.01
C PHE A 105 19.87 -8.32 -0.80
N VAL A 106 19.57 -7.21 -0.12
CA VAL A 106 18.86 -6.06 -0.71
C VAL A 106 19.83 -4.91 -0.90
N PHE A 107 19.81 -4.31 -2.08
CA PHE A 107 20.65 -3.15 -2.40
C PHE A 107 19.98 -2.23 -3.43
N SER A 108 20.40 -0.98 -3.46
CA SER A 108 19.96 -0.02 -4.48
C SER A 108 20.93 0.04 -5.66
N GLY A 109 20.42 0.35 -6.84
CA GLY A 109 21.27 0.63 -8.00
C GLY A 109 20.47 1.23 -9.15
N THR A 110 21.17 1.61 -10.21
CA THR A 110 20.54 2.05 -11.46
C THR A 110 20.66 0.95 -12.48
N LEU A 111 19.54 0.54 -13.07
CA LEU A 111 19.52 -0.37 -14.20
C LEU A 111 19.58 0.43 -15.51
N TYR A 112 20.48 0.04 -16.39
CA TYR A 112 20.64 0.63 -17.72
C TYR A 112 20.27 -0.41 -18.77
N SER A 113 19.36 -0.05 -19.67
CA SER A 113 19.12 -0.77 -20.91
C SER A 113 19.67 0.05 -22.09
N ARG A 114 19.57 -0.50 -23.30
CA ARG A 114 19.94 0.22 -24.54
C ARG A 114 19.14 1.51 -24.76
N SER A 115 17.91 1.56 -24.26
CA SER A 115 16.93 2.59 -24.62
C SER A 115 16.34 3.33 -23.41
N GLY A 116 16.76 3.00 -22.20
CA GLY A 116 16.23 3.57 -20.97
C GLY A 116 17.11 3.30 -19.76
N THR A 117 16.77 3.97 -18.67
CA THR A 117 17.42 3.78 -17.37
C THR A 117 16.38 3.97 -16.26
N ALA A 118 16.51 3.20 -15.18
CA ALA A 118 15.62 3.31 -14.04
C ALA A 118 16.37 2.98 -12.73
N PRO A 119 16.19 3.79 -11.67
CA PRO A 119 16.70 3.45 -10.33
C PRO A 119 15.84 2.34 -9.71
N MET A 120 16.48 1.25 -9.29
CA MET A 120 15.85 0.02 -8.80
C MET A 120 16.35 -0.35 -7.41
N GLU A 121 15.45 -0.98 -6.64
CA GLU A 121 15.77 -1.83 -5.50
C GLU A 121 15.97 -3.26 -6.01
N PHE A 122 17.15 -3.82 -5.78
CA PHE A 122 17.49 -5.19 -6.17
C PHE A 122 17.33 -6.11 -4.98
N ASN A 123 16.47 -7.11 -5.14
CA ASN A 123 16.28 -8.21 -4.21
C ASN A 123 17.03 -9.42 -4.75
N ALA A 124 18.18 -9.71 -4.15
CA ALA A 124 18.89 -10.95 -4.40
C ALA A 124 18.22 -12.06 -3.58
N VAL A 125 17.62 -13.05 -4.23
CA VAL A 125 16.72 -14.04 -3.62
C VAL A 125 17.20 -15.48 -3.83
N ASP A 126 16.96 -16.33 -2.84
CA ASP A 126 16.97 -17.78 -3.01
C ASP A 126 15.63 -18.22 -3.61
N VAL A 127 15.59 -18.50 -4.91
CA VAL A 127 14.34 -18.71 -5.65
C VAL A 127 13.44 -19.80 -5.04
N PRO A 128 13.95 -21.01 -4.71
CA PRO A 128 13.12 -22.06 -4.11
C PRO A 128 12.51 -21.68 -2.76
N ARG A 129 13.27 -21.03 -1.88
CA ARG A 129 12.75 -20.60 -0.56
C ARG A 129 11.77 -19.44 -0.71
N GLU A 130 12.05 -18.54 -1.65
CA GLU A 130 11.22 -17.36 -1.90
C GLU A 130 9.82 -17.72 -2.41
N GLU A 131 9.71 -18.72 -3.29
CA GLU A 131 8.43 -19.19 -3.84
C GLU A 131 7.53 -19.85 -2.78
N GLN A 132 8.13 -20.49 -1.76
CA GLN A 132 7.38 -21.07 -0.64
C GLN A 132 6.77 -19.96 0.25
N LEU A 133 7.47 -18.84 0.37
CA LEU A 133 7.13 -17.73 1.25
C LEU A 133 6.24 -16.68 0.60
N LEU A 134 6.61 -16.19 -0.57
CA LEU A 134 5.97 -15.06 -1.22
C LEU A 134 5.23 -15.52 -2.47
N ARG A 135 4.21 -14.75 -2.84
CA ARG A 135 3.21 -15.15 -3.85
C ARG A 135 3.39 -14.44 -5.19
N TYR A 136 4.48 -13.70 -5.41
CA TYR A 136 4.66 -12.94 -6.66
C TYR A 136 5.24 -13.78 -7.81
N VAL A 137 5.92 -14.90 -7.54
CA VAL A 137 6.57 -15.72 -8.59
C VAL A 137 5.58 -16.21 -9.66
N PRO A 138 4.33 -16.61 -9.33
CA PRO A 138 3.32 -16.96 -10.34
C PRO A 138 2.84 -15.79 -11.21
N PHE A 139 3.07 -14.54 -10.79
CA PHE A 139 2.61 -13.34 -11.50
C PHE A 139 3.60 -12.85 -12.56
N MET A 140 4.06 -13.77 -13.41
CA MET A 140 4.86 -13.43 -14.59
C MET A 140 3.94 -12.99 -15.73
N GLU A 141 4.08 -11.74 -16.17
CA GLU A 141 3.39 -11.22 -17.36
C GLU A 141 4.04 -11.75 -18.64
N SER A 142 5.36 -11.88 -18.65
CA SER A 142 6.11 -12.45 -19.77
C SER A 142 7.43 -13.05 -19.30
N GLY A 143 7.93 -14.03 -20.06
CA GLY A 143 9.18 -14.72 -19.74
C GLY A 143 9.04 -15.63 -18.51
N ARG A 144 10.13 -15.73 -17.73
CA ARG A 144 10.23 -16.61 -16.57
C ARG A 144 10.99 -15.94 -15.42
N PHE A 145 10.92 -16.55 -14.24
CA PHE A 145 11.77 -16.12 -13.12
C PHE A 145 13.24 -16.52 -13.38
N PRO A 146 14.23 -15.76 -12.84
CA PRO A 146 15.65 -16.05 -12.94
C PRO A 146 16.03 -17.45 -12.45
N ARG A 147 17.02 -18.07 -13.10
CA ARG A 147 17.57 -19.37 -12.68
C ARG A 147 18.68 -19.19 -11.65
N PRO A 148 18.79 -20.08 -10.65
CA PRO A 148 19.95 -20.13 -9.75
C PRO A 148 21.27 -20.13 -10.54
N GLY A 149 22.21 -19.30 -10.11
CA GLY A 149 23.59 -19.23 -10.59
C GLY A 149 23.79 -18.44 -11.89
N ALA A 150 22.73 -17.89 -12.49
CA ALA A 150 22.82 -17.07 -13.68
C ALA A 150 22.58 -15.58 -13.35
N LEU A 151 23.33 -14.67 -13.98
CA LEU A 151 23.09 -13.21 -13.91
C LEU A 151 21.87 -12.82 -14.74
N GLU A 152 20.73 -13.30 -14.27
CA GLU A 152 19.41 -13.11 -14.86
C GLU A 152 18.56 -12.24 -13.93
N LEU A 153 17.68 -11.43 -14.52
CA LEU A 153 16.82 -10.49 -13.81
C LEU A 153 15.36 -10.74 -14.14
N ALA A 154 14.50 -10.65 -13.13
CA ALA A 154 13.09 -10.36 -13.33
C ALA A 154 12.78 -8.96 -12.83
N VAL A 155 12.07 -8.16 -13.61
CA VAL A 155 11.76 -6.76 -13.26
C VAL A 155 10.26 -6.55 -13.22
N GLY A 156 9.79 -5.59 -12.43
CA GLY A 156 8.39 -5.19 -12.43
C GLY A 156 7.90 -4.61 -13.77
N THR A 157 6.62 -4.74 -14.11
CA THR A 157 6.05 -4.23 -15.38
C THR A 157 6.29 -2.73 -15.61
N LEU A 158 6.12 -1.89 -14.59
CA LEU A 158 6.33 -0.44 -14.74
C LEU A 158 7.82 -0.11 -14.90
N ALA A 159 8.71 -0.88 -14.26
CA ALA A 159 10.14 -0.78 -14.48
C ALA A 159 10.52 -1.21 -15.91
N ALA A 160 9.95 -2.30 -16.41
CA ALA A 160 10.14 -2.78 -17.78
C ALA A 160 9.74 -1.73 -18.82
N GLU A 161 8.58 -1.07 -18.62
CA GLU A 161 8.12 0.02 -19.49
C GLU A 161 9.10 1.21 -19.48
N LYS A 162 9.59 1.64 -18.31
CA LYS A 162 10.59 2.72 -18.19
C LYS A 162 11.91 2.38 -18.88
N LEU A 163 12.34 1.12 -18.77
CA LEU A 163 13.55 0.59 -19.39
C LEU A 163 13.36 0.23 -20.88
N ARG A 164 12.12 0.27 -21.39
CA ARG A 164 11.73 -0.12 -22.75
C ARG A 164 12.14 -1.55 -23.13
N ILE A 165 12.12 -2.44 -22.14
CA ILE A 165 12.40 -3.87 -22.25
C ILE A 165 11.11 -4.66 -22.13
N GLY A 166 11.11 -5.92 -22.57
CA GLY A 166 9.90 -6.74 -22.63
C GLY A 166 8.99 -6.40 -23.81
N ILE A 167 7.75 -6.88 -23.72
CA ILE A 167 6.72 -6.71 -24.76
C ILE A 167 5.93 -5.44 -24.47
N PRO A 168 6.05 -4.36 -25.27
CA PRO A 168 5.33 -3.13 -25.00
C PRO A 168 3.84 -3.26 -25.36
N ASN A 169 2.98 -2.85 -24.43
CA ASN A 169 1.53 -2.84 -24.66
C ASN A 169 1.09 -1.79 -25.71
N ARG A 170 1.78 -0.65 -25.77
CA ARG A 170 1.44 0.48 -26.66
C ARG A 170 2.70 1.15 -27.27
N PRO A 171 3.42 0.46 -28.16
CA PRO A 171 4.62 1.02 -28.77
C PRO A 171 4.27 2.20 -29.67
N THR A 172 5.21 3.14 -29.76
CA THR A 172 5.24 4.15 -30.83
C THR A 172 5.53 3.47 -32.18
N ILE A 173 5.24 4.14 -33.30
CA ILE A 173 5.58 3.62 -34.64
C ILE A 173 7.09 3.32 -34.75
N GLN A 174 7.94 4.17 -34.16
CA GLN A 174 9.38 3.98 -34.16
C GLN A 174 9.79 2.74 -33.36
N GLU A 175 9.29 2.60 -32.12
CA GLU A 175 9.56 1.43 -31.29
C GLU A 175 9.05 0.15 -31.93
N PHE A 176 7.88 0.20 -32.60
CA PHE A 176 7.35 -0.95 -33.32
C PHE A 176 8.24 -1.36 -34.50
N GLY A 177 8.83 -0.40 -35.21
CA GLY A 177 9.86 -0.68 -36.22
C GLY A 177 11.03 -1.46 -35.63
N GLU A 178 11.57 -1.02 -34.49
CA GLU A 178 12.66 -1.71 -33.79
C GLU A 178 12.27 -3.14 -33.35
N LEU A 179 11.02 -3.37 -32.94
CA LEU A 179 10.54 -4.72 -32.56
C LEU A 179 10.47 -5.67 -33.76
N VAL A 180 10.10 -5.13 -34.93
CA VAL A 180 10.06 -5.90 -36.18
C VAL A 180 11.47 -6.17 -36.69
N ASP A 181 12.37 -5.20 -36.59
CA ASP A 181 13.79 -5.33 -36.98
C ASP A 181 14.58 -6.27 -36.06
N ALA A 182 14.08 -6.53 -34.84
CA ALA A 182 14.64 -7.52 -33.93
C ALA A 182 14.41 -8.97 -34.38
N ALA A 183 13.47 -9.21 -35.31
CA ALA A 183 13.22 -10.53 -35.88
C ALA A 183 14.35 -10.96 -36.82
N ALA A 184 14.79 -12.21 -36.71
CA ALA A 184 15.86 -12.74 -37.56
C ALA A 184 15.36 -13.12 -38.96
N THR A 185 14.06 -13.40 -39.10
CA THR A 185 13.43 -13.84 -40.35
C THR A 185 12.19 -13.01 -40.68
N GLU A 186 11.82 -12.95 -41.97
CA GLU A 186 10.59 -12.25 -42.39
C GLU A 186 9.33 -12.91 -41.83
N ASP A 187 9.35 -14.23 -41.58
CA ASP A 187 8.23 -14.95 -40.94
C ASP A 187 8.03 -14.51 -39.48
N GLU A 188 9.12 -14.30 -38.74
CA GLU A 188 9.09 -13.73 -37.39
C GLU A 188 8.64 -12.26 -37.42
N ALA A 189 9.12 -11.48 -38.37
CA ALA A 189 8.70 -10.09 -38.56
C ALA A 189 7.20 -10.00 -38.87
N ALA A 190 6.68 -10.86 -39.75
CA ALA A 190 5.26 -10.97 -40.05
C ALA A 190 4.44 -11.38 -38.83
N PHE A 191 4.96 -12.30 -38.01
CA PHE A 191 4.35 -12.69 -36.75
C PHE A 191 4.25 -11.51 -35.77
N VAL A 192 5.35 -10.77 -35.53
CA VAL A 192 5.33 -9.57 -34.67
C VAL A 192 4.31 -8.55 -35.18
N ARG A 193 4.25 -8.33 -36.50
CA ARG A 193 3.25 -7.42 -37.09
C ARG A 193 1.80 -7.86 -36.85
N SER A 194 1.55 -9.16 -36.82
CA SER A 194 0.21 -9.71 -36.58
C SER A 194 -0.32 -9.49 -35.16
N LEU A 195 0.58 -9.27 -34.18
CA LEU A 195 0.22 -9.07 -32.77
C LEU A 195 -0.23 -7.63 -32.45
N TYR A 196 0.03 -6.68 -33.34
CA TYR A 196 -0.26 -5.27 -33.10
C TYR A 196 -1.31 -4.73 -34.06
N GLY A 197 -2.30 -4.04 -33.50
CA GLY A 197 -3.36 -3.36 -34.26
C GLY A 197 -3.40 -1.85 -33.96
N PRO A 198 -4.24 -1.09 -34.69
CA PRO A 198 -4.46 0.32 -34.38
C PRO A 198 -5.01 0.48 -32.96
N ALA A 199 -4.41 1.36 -32.15
CA ALA A 199 -4.88 1.58 -30.79
C ALA A 199 -6.33 2.10 -30.78
N PRO A 200 -7.22 1.57 -29.92
CA PRO A 200 -8.59 2.05 -29.84
C PRO A 200 -8.61 3.51 -29.39
N VAL A 201 -9.17 4.39 -30.24
CA VAL A 201 -9.33 5.81 -29.94
C VAL A 201 -10.27 5.95 -28.73
N PRO A 202 -9.89 6.66 -27.66
CA PRO A 202 -10.79 6.91 -26.54
C PRO A 202 -12.05 7.62 -27.06
N LYS A 203 -13.24 7.07 -26.75
CA LYS A 203 -14.53 7.63 -27.20
C LYS A 203 -14.61 9.12 -26.82
N LYS A 204 -14.77 9.99 -27.82
CA LYS A 204 -15.03 11.44 -27.64
C LYS A 204 -16.15 11.64 -26.61
N GLY A 205 -15.85 12.29 -25.49
CA GLY A 205 -16.88 12.93 -24.65
C GLY A 205 -16.96 12.52 -23.18
N LYS A 206 -16.23 11.52 -22.68
CA LYS A 206 -16.14 11.30 -21.22
C LYS A 206 -14.88 11.96 -20.68
N LYS A 207 -15.00 13.25 -20.29
CA LYS A 207 -14.08 13.80 -19.29
C LYS A 207 -14.33 12.98 -18.02
N GLY A 208 -13.40 12.12 -17.63
CA GLY A 208 -13.39 11.57 -16.28
C GLY A 208 -13.39 12.72 -15.29
N LEU A 209 -14.03 12.56 -14.13
CA LEU A 209 -14.15 13.59 -13.10
C LEU A 209 -12.77 14.11 -12.61
N PHE A 210 -11.70 13.37 -12.91
CA PHE A 210 -10.30 13.63 -12.56
C PHE A 210 -9.38 13.82 -13.77
N ALA A 211 -9.92 14.04 -14.98
CA ALA A 211 -9.13 14.19 -16.19
C ALA A 211 -8.30 15.48 -16.15
N ASN A 212 -6.99 15.34 -15.90
CA ASN A 212 -6.04 16.44 -16.05
C ASN A 212 -5.75 16.71 -17.54
N ASN A 213 -5.50 17.95 -17.94
CA ASN A 213 -5.39 18.30 -19.37
C ASN A 213 -4.19 17.63 -20.08
N ASP A 214 -3.18 17.16 -19.34
CA ASP A 214 -1.99 16.52 -19.89
C ASP A 214 -2.20 15.03 -20.21
N SER A 215 -3.01 14.29 -19.43
CA SER A 215 -3.33 12.89 -19.74
C SER A 215 -4.22 12.75 -20.98
N VAL A 216 -5.06 13.76 -21.26
CA VAL A 216 -5.87 13.84 -22.48
C VAL A 216 -5.02 14.17 -23.73
N LYS A 217 -3.85 14.81 -23.58
CA LYS A 217 -2.92 15.02 -24.69
C LYS A 217 -2.14 13.75 -25.04
N LEU A 218 -1.68 12.98 -24.04
CA LEU A 218 -1.01 11.69 -24.24
C LEU A 218 -1.93 10.64 -24.91
N ALA A 219 -3.23 10.70 -24.67
CA ALA A 219 -4.22 9.78 -25.24
C ALA A 219 -4.68 10.13 -26.67
N ARG A 220 -4.29 11.29 -27.22
CA ARG A 220 -4.72 11.76 -28.55
C ARG A 220 -3.72 11.50 -29.67
N ASP A 221 -2.59 10.87 -29.38
CA ASP A 221 -1.62 10.54 -30.42
C ASP A 221 -2.17 9.38 -31.27
N ALA A 222 -2.69 9.72 -32.45
CA ALA A 222 -3.28 8.80 -33.43
C ALA A 222 -2.24 7.90 -34.13
N SER A 223 -1.09 7.72 -33.50
CA SER A 223 0.16 7.15 -34.01
C SER A 223 0.67 6.03 -33.10
N ARG A 224 -0.18 5.44 -32.26
CA ARG A 224 0.17 4.33 -31.38
C ARG A 224 -0.52 3.04 -31.82
N LEU A 225 0.26 1.98 -31.88
CA LEU A 225 -0.25 0.62 -32.01
C LEU A 225 -0.59 0.10 -30.62
N ALA A 226 -1.46 -0.90 -30.55
CA ALA A 226 -1.77 -1.62 -29.32
C ALA A 226 -1.61 -3.11 -29.54
N LEU A 227 -1.02 -3.78 -28.55
CA LEU A 227 -0.98 -5.23 -28.49
C LEU A 227 -2.42 -5.78 -28.48
N ARG A 228 -2.65 -6.84 -29.26
CA ARG A 228 -3.95 -7.51 -29.32
C ARG A 228 -4.34 -8.02 -27.93
N LYS A 229 -5.54 -7.68 -27.45
CA LYS A 229 -5.99 -8.03 -26.08
C LYS A 229 -6.22 -9.53 -25.87
N ASP A 230 -6.43 -10.27 -26.95
CA ASP A 230 -6.64 -11.72 -27.00
C ASP A 230 -5.37 -12.46 -27.49
N ALA A 231 -4.20 -11.82 -27.43
CA ALA A 231 -2.92 -12.51 -27.63
C ALA A 231 -2.80 -13.66 -26.61
N THR A 232 -2.58 -14.87 -27.12
CA THR A 232 -2.43 -16.07 -26.31
C THR A 232 -1.06 -16.09 -25.63
N ARG A 233 -0.94 -16.85 -24.53
CA ARG A 233 0.33 -16.99 -23.81
C ARG A 233 1.43 -17.58 -24.71
N GLU A 234 1.09 -18.54 -25.56
CA GLU A 234 2.04 -19.12 -26.53
C GLU A 234 2.55 -18.08 -27.54
N GLU A 235 1.68 -17.19 -28.03
CA GLU A 235 2.09 -16.09 -28.91
C GLU A 235 3.03 -15.11 -28.19
N LEU A 236 2.73 -14.76 -26.94
CA LEU A 236 3.58 -13.87 -26.14
C LEU A 236 4.93 -14.51 -25.80
N ASP A 237 4.97 -15.80 -25.49
CA ASP A 237 6.20 -16.53 -25.20
C ASP A 237 7.08 -16.66 -26.46
N ARG A 238 6.46 -16.86 -27.63
CA ARG A 238 7.16 -16.81 -28.92
C ARG A 238 7.73 -15.42 -29.19
N PHE A 239 6.96 -14.36 -28.95
CA PHE A 239 7.45 -12.99 -29.13
C PHE A 239 8.58 -12.65 -28.17
N TRP A 240 8.46 -13.06 -26.90
CA TRP A 240 9.51 -12.92 -25.90
C TRP A 240 10.82 -13.57 -26.36
N SER A 241 10.74 -14.78 -26.92
CA SER A 241 11.90 -15.53 -27.43
C SER A 241 12.61 -14.79 -28.57
N ILE A 242 11.87 -14.17 -29.48
CA ILE A 242 12.42 -13.34 -30.56
C ILE A 242 13.20 -12.14 -29.96
N LEU A 243 12.58 -11.44 -29.01
CA LEU A 243 13.20 -10.27 -28.38
C LEU A 243 14.43 -10.63 -27.55
N ALA A 244 14.42 -11.78 -26.85
CA ALA A 244 15.56 -12.25 -26.07
C ALA A 244 16.82 -12.48 -26.92
N VAL A 245 16.68 -12.98 -28.15
CA VAL A 245 17.82 -13.23 -29.06
C VAL A 245 18.42 -11.94 -29.62
N SER A 246 17.62 -10.87 -29.73
CA SER A 246 18.06 -9.58 -30.28
C SER A 246 19.01 -8.76 -29.38
N GLY A 247 19.26 -9.21 -28.14
CA GLY A 247 20.01 -8.44 -27.13
C GLY A 247 19.23 -7.25 -26.55
N ARG A 248 17.93 -7.11 -26.86
CA ARG A 248 17.08 -6.05 -26.30
C ARG A 248 16.92 -6.14 -24.78
N MET A 249 17.06 -7.34 -24.22
CA MET A 249 16.92 -7.61 -22.79
C MET A 249 18.24 -7.48 -22.02
N ASP A 250 19.34 -7.17 -22.70
CA ASP A 250 20.64 -6.97 -22.07
C ASP A 250 20.63 -5.67 -21.28
N VAL A 251 21.05 -5.77 -20.02
CA VAL A 251 21.05 -4.65 -19.09
C VAL A 251 22.33 -4.62 -18.27
N ARG A 252 22.62 -3.45 -17.72
CA ARG A 252 23.76 -3.25 -16.81
C ARG A 252 23.27 -2.67 -15.50
N ILE A 253 23.59 -3.35 -14.41
CA ILE A 253 23.36 -2.85 -13.06
C ILE A 253 24.55 -1.97 -12.69
N SER A 254 24.28 -0.73 -12.30
CA SER A 254 25.25 0.16 -11.66
C SER A 254 24.87 0.32 -10.21
N THR A 255 25.69 -0.18 -9.30
CA THR A 255 25.50 -0.01 -7.86
C THR A 255 26.77 0.52 -7.21
N THR A 256 26.64 1.05 -6.00
CA THR A 256 27.76 1.52 -5.19
C THR A 256 27.85 0.63 -3.97
N ILE A 257 28.87 -0.22 -3.89
CA ILE A 257 29.12 -1.03 -2.70
C ILE A 257 29.78 -0.15 -1.65
N ASP A 258 29.14 -0.08 -0.49
CA ASP A 258 29.68 0.57 0.69
C ASP A 258 30.43 -0.46 1.52
N LEU A 259 31.76 -0.38 1.52
CA LEU A 259 32.63 -1.26 2.29
C LEU A 259 33.11 -0.54 3.55
N LYS A 260 32.99 -1.19 4.71
CA LYS A 260 33.65 -0.71 5.93
C LYS A 260 35.16 -0.92 5.77
N ALA A 261 35.90 0.17 5.67
CA ALA A 261 37.34 0.15 5.55
C ALA A 261 37.93 1.36 6.27
N ALA A 262 39.04 1.16 6.99
CA ALA A 262 39.77 2.27 7.56
C ALA A 262 40.32 3.13 6.40
N PRO A 263 40.03 4.44 6.33
CA PRO A 263 40.47 5.27 5.22
C PRO A 263 42.00 5.32 5.19
N GLU A 264 42.58 5.15 4.01
CA GLU A 264 44.04 5.19 3.85
C GLU A 264 44.61 6.58 4.17
N THR A 265 43.84 7.64 3.92
CA THR A 265 44.20 9.02 4.25
C THR A 265 42.99 9.79 4.80
N ILE A 266 43.26 10.65 5.80
CA ILE A 266 42.29 11.53 6.44
C ILE A 266 42.89 12.93 6.48
N SER A 267 42.15 13.94 6.01
CA SER A 267 42.66 15.31 6.05
C SER A 267 42.86 15.79 7.48
N LYS A 268 43.89 16.62 7.71
CA LYS A 268 44.23 17.13 9.05
C LYS A 268 43.02 17.70 9.81
N SER A 269 42.21 18.49 9.11
CA SER A 269 41.01 19.10 9.70
C SER A 269 39.98 18.06 10.13
N LYS A 270 39.70 17.06 9.29
CA LYS A 270 38.75 15.99 9.63
C LYS A 270 39.28 15.13 10.78
N PHE A 271 40.57 14.81 10.78
CA PHE A 271 41.18 14.01 11.83
C PHE A 271 41.12 14.72 13.19
N GLU A 272 41.59 15.96 13.27
CA GLU A 272 41.74 16.67 14.54
C GLU A 272 40.44 17.31 15.06
N LYS A 273 39.53 17.75 14.18
CA LYS A 273 38.33 18.50 14.57
C LYS A 273 37.03 17.69 14.52
N GLU A 274 36.98 16.61 13.75
CA GLU A 274 35.77 15.79 13.61
C GLU A 274 35.97 14.42 14.26
N LEU A 275 37.06 13.72 13.93
CA LEU A 275 37.30 12.35 14.38
C LEU A 275 37.79 12.28 15.83
N LEU A 276 38.92 12.91 16.17
CA LEU A 276 39.47 12.81 17.54
C LEU A 276 38.50 13.23 18.66
N PRO A 277 37.64 14.26 18.49
CA PRO A 277 36.65 14.64 19.48
C PRO A 277 35.45 13.70 19.61
N SER A 278 35.15 12.88 18.61
CA SER A 278 34.02 11.93 18.64
C SER A 278 34.38 10.59 19.28
N LEU A 279 35.66 10.36 19.59
CA LEU A 279 36.18 9.10 20.12
C LEU A 279 36.21 9.08 21.65
N SER A 280 36.07 7.87 22.21
CA SER A 280 36.41 7.61 23.63
C SER A 280 37.92 7.71 23.87
N ASP A 281 38.36 7.96 25.11
CA ASP A 281 39.79 8.05 25.45
C ASP A 281 40.61 6.83 25.00
N ALA A 282 40.02 5.64 25.11
CA ALA A 282 40.66 4.39 24.69
C ALA A 282 40.76 4.28 23.15
N ALA A 283 39.72 4.73 22.42
CA ALA A 283 39.70 4.73 20.97
C ALA A 283 40.62 5.82 20.39
N HIS A 284 40.71 6.98 21.05
CA HIS A 284 41.61 8.07 20.70
C HIS A 284 43.07 7.59 20.68
N SER A 285 43.50 6.86 21.71
CA SER A 285 44.86 6.32 21.78
C SER A 285 45.13 5.27 20.69
N ARG A 286 44.16 4.41 20.37
CA ARG A 286 44.31 3.38 19.32
C ARG A 286 44.34 3.98 17.92
N ILE A 287 43.46 4.93 17.61
CA ILE A 287 43.43 5.62 16.31
C ILE A 287 44.67 6.49 16.13
N GLY A 288 45.12 7.19 17.18
CA GLY A 288 46.37 7.95 17.16
C GLY A 288 47.63 7.09 16.96
N ALA A 289 47.59 5.81 17.36
CA ALA A 289 48.67 4.86 17.07
C ALA A 289 48.57 4.26 15.66
N ALA A 290 47.36 4.20 15.09
CA ALA A 290 47.11 3.61 13.77
C ALA A 290 47.35 4.56 12.61
N TYR A 291 47.24 5.87 12.83
CA TYR A 291 47.43 6.92 11.83
C TYR A 291 48.67 7.77 12.09
N ALA A 292 49.51 7.95 11.07
CA ALA A 292 50.69 8.81 11.13
C ALA A 292 50.47 10.08 10.32
N GLN A 293 51.03 11.20 10.77
CA GLN A 293 50.93 12.47 10.05
C GLN A 293 51.98 12.56 8.94
N ASP A 294 51.55 12.92 7.73
CA ASP A 294 52.43 13.24 6.61
C ASP A 294 53.14 14.57 6.89
N PRO A 295 54.49 14.61 6.86
CA PRO A 295 55.27 15.81 7.19
C PRO A 295 55.16 16.94 6.16
N VAL A 296 54.65 16.67 4.95
CA VAL A 296 54.53 17.63 3.85
C VAL A 296 53.10 18.16 3.73
N THR A 297 52.10 17.29 3.70
CA THR A 297 50.69 17.70 3.54
C THR A 297 50.03 18.00 4.89
N GLY A 298 50.53 17.41 5.97
CA GLY A 298 49.93 17.50 7.30
C GLY A 298 48.72 16.58 7.51
N ASP A 299 48.32 15.83 6.48
CA ASP A 299 47.22 14.86 6.53
C ASP A 299 47.66 13.58 7.22
N TYR A 300 46.71 12.82 7.75
CA TYR A 300 46.98 11.57 8.46
C TYR A 300 46.80 10.39 7.51
N TYR A 301 47.77 9.47 7.45
CA TYR A 301 47.68 8.23 6.66
C TYR A 301 47.70 7.01 7.57
N LEU A 302 47.02 5.95 7.14
CA LEU A 302 46.93 4.70 7.87
C LEU A 302 48.30 4.00 7.86
N ALA A 303 48.95 3.94 9.02
CA ALA A 303 50.28 3.34 9.21
C ALA A 303 50.20 1.92 9.83
N ALA A 304 49.07 1.57 10.43
CA ALA A 304 48.84 0.23 10.95
C ALA A 304 48.74 -0.80 9.80
N THR A 305 49.54 -1.85 9.88
CA THR A 305 49.56 -2.98 8.93
C THR A 305 49.07 -4.29 9.55
N ASP A 306 48.87 -4.32 10.87
CA ASP A 306 48.35 -5.48 11.59
C ASP A 306 46.83 -5.60 11.43
N GLU A 307 46.36 -6.75 10.96
CA GLU A 307 44.95 -7.00 10.66
C GLU A 307 44.07 -6.95 11.92
N ALA A 308 44.58 -7.42 13.06
CA ALA A 308 43.85 -7.39 14.32
C ALA A 308 43.69 -5.94 14.83
N ALA A 309 44.76 -5.14 14.78
CA ALA A 309 44.71 -3.72 15.09
C ALA A 309 43.77 -2.96 14.13
N LEU A 310 43.81 -3.25 12.83
CA LEU A 310 42.93 -2.63 11.82
C LEU A 310 41.45 -2.93 12.07
N LYS A 311 41.10 -4.16 12.47
CA LYS A 311 39.71 -4.50 12.85
C LYS A 311 39.23 -3.68 14.04
N VAL A 312 40.07 -3.48 15.05
CA VAL A 312 39.72 -2.67 16.24
C VAL A 312 39.61 -1.19 15.88
N VAL A 313 40.53 -0.66 15.07
CA VAL A 313 40.51 0.72 14.58
C VAL A 313 39.25 0.97 13.74
N LEU A 314 38.91 0.06 12.84
CA LEU A 314 37.69 0.14 12.04
C LEU A 314 36.44 0.11 12.92
N ALA A 315 36.41 -0.75 13.95
CA ALA A 315 35.30 -0.78 14.90
C ALA A 315 35.14 0.55 15.65
N ASP A 316 36.25 1.17 16.09
CA ASP A 316 36.25 2.48 16.73
C ASP A 316 35.77 3.59 15.77
N LEU A 317 36.23 3.58 14.51
CA LEU A 317 35.81 4.54 13.48
C LEU A 317 34.31 4.43 13.16
N VAL A 318 33.80 3.21 13.06
CA VAL A 318 32.37 2.93 12.82
C VAL A 318 31.52 3.32 14.03
N ALA A 319 31.99 3.01 15.25
CA ALA A 319 31.31 3.41 16.48
C ALA A 319 31.22 4.94 16.64
N ALA A 320 32.18 5.67 16.07
CA ALA A 320 32.21 7.13 16.05
C ALA A 320 31.40 7.75 14.89
N ASP A 321 30.72 6.94 14.07
CA ASP A 321 29.99 7.34 12.86
C ASP A 321 30.84 8.21 11.91
N PHE A 322 32.14 7.90 11.81
CA PHE A 322 33.06 8.69 11.00
C PHE A 322 32.78 8.45 9.51
N SER A 323 32.36 9.50 8.79
CA SER A 323 32.01 9.44 7.37
C SER A 323 33.09 8.84 6.44
N GLY A 324 34.36 8.87 6.83
CA GLY A 324 35.46 8.29 6.05
C GLY A 324 35.65 6.78 6.22
N ALA A 325 34.94 6.13 7.14
CA ALA A 325 35.04 4.69 7.42
C ALA A 325 34.28 3.81 6.41
N VAL A 326 33.49 4.43 5.53
CA VAL A 326 32.74 3.76 4.47
C VAL A 326 33.36 4.14 3.13
N ARG A 327 33.88 3.14 2.41
CA ARG A 327 34.43 3.29 1.07
C ARG A 327 33.35 2.94 0.05
N HIS A 328 33.02 3.92 -0.80
CA HIS A 328 32.09 3.76 -1.91
C HIS A 328 32.81 3.18 -3.14
N VAL A 329 32.47 1.96 -3.55
CA VAL A 329 33.01 1.29 -4.73
C VAL A 329 31.92 1.14 -5.78
N ASN A 330 32.05 1.85 -6.90
CA ASN A 330 31.12 1.69 -8.01
C ASN A 330 31.36 0.35 -8.72
N GLN A 331 30.29 -0.43 -8.85
CA GLN A 331 30.32 -1.70 -9.56
C GLN A 331 29.31 -1.70 -10.70
N LEU A 332 29.76 -2.28 -11.83
CA LEU A 332 28.95 -2.54 -13.01
C LEU A 332 28.82 -4.04 -13.21
N ILE A 333 27.59 -4.54 -13.27
CA ILE A 333 27.28 -5.96 -13.46
C ILE A 333 26.44 -6.09 -14.72
N ASP A 334 26.92 -6.86 -15.70
CA ASP A 334 26.17 -7.19 -16.89
C ASP A 334 25.19 -8.33 -16.58
N ALA A 335 23.93 -8.17 -16.98
CA ALA A 335 22.87 -9.13 -16.72
C ALA A 335 21.82 -9.12 -17.83
N VAL A 336 20.93 -10.11 -17.84
CA VAL A 336 19.86 -10.22 -18.84
C VAL A 336 18.51 -10.30 -18.17
N VAL A 337 17.55 -9.50 -18.63
CA VAL A 337 16.17 -9.57 -18.14
C VAL A 337 15.45 -10.76 -18.80
N VAL A 338 15.10 -11.77 -17.99
CA VAL A 338 14.48 -13.01 -18.45
C VAL A 338 12.99 -13.09 -18.17
N GLY A 339 12.43 -12.12 -17.43
CA GLY A 339 10.99 -12.02 -17.24
C GLY A 339 10.52 -10.69 -16.65
N VAL A 340 9.22 -10.46 -16.80
CA VAL A 340 8.51 -9.28 -16.28
C VAL A 340 7.44 -9.73 -15.29
N VAL A 341 7.51 -9.17 -14.08
CA VAL A 341 6.59 -9.46 -12.96
C VAL A 341 5.48 -8.41 -12.91
N ASN A 342 4.23 -8.86 -12.86
CA ASN A 342 3.05 -8.02 -12.71
C ASN A 342 2.22 -8.50 -11.51
N SER A 343 2.75 -8.23 -10.32
CA SER A 343 2.13 -8.64 -9.06
C SER A 343 0.99 -7.70 -8.66
N PRO A 344 0.11 -8.12 -7.73
CA PRO A 344 -0.87 -7.24 -7.09
C PRO A 344 -0.27 -6.07 -6.29
N ASN A 345 1.05 -6.04 -6.04
CA ASN A 345 1.72 -4.95 -5.33
C ASN A 345 2.37 -3.95 -6.32
N PRO A 346 1.87 -2.71 -6.40
CA PRO A 346 2.45 -1.68 -7.27
C PRO A 346 3.93 -1.40 -7.01
N LYS A 347 4.42 -1.54 -5.77
CA LYS A 347 5.84 -1.33 -5.45
C LYS A 347 6.71 -2.35 -6.17
N THR A 348 6.34 -3.63 -6.10
CA THR A 348 7.02 -4.73 -6.80
C THR A 348 7.03 -4.51 -8.31
N ASN A 349 5.97 -3.93 -8.87
CA ASN A 349 5.90 -3.65 -10.31
C ASN A 349 6.67 -2.37 -10.70
N GLY A 350 6.87 -1.45 -9.74
CA GLY A 350 7.36 -0.10 -9.91
C GLY A 350 8.87 0.01 -10.04
N ASN A 351 9.59 -0.46 -9.01
CA ASN A 351 11.02 -0.23 -8.87
C ASN A 351 11.79 -1.40 -8.26
N VAL A 352 11.24 -2.62 -8.27
CA VAL A 352 11.91 -3.81 -7.76
C VAL A 352 12.41 -4.68 -8.91
N ALA A 353 13.64 -5.16 -8.77
CA ALA A 353 14.25 -6.18 -9.62
C ALA A 353 14.69 -7.38 -8.76
N PHE A 354 14.47 -8.59 -9.26
CA PHE A 354 14.85 -9.83 -8.60
C PHE A 354 16.05 -10.43 -9.31
N VAL A 355 17.05 -10.81 -8.53
CA VAL A 355 18.29 -11.46 -8.98
C VAL A 355 18.50 -12.74 -8.16
N PRO A 356 19.01 -13.83 -8.74
CA PRO A 356 19.43 -14.99 -7.97
C PRO A 356 20.53 -14.59 -6.96
N LEU A 357 20.34 -14.92 -5.69
CA LEU A 357 21.28 -14.60 -4.63
C LEU A 357 22.66 -15.22 -4.89
N ASP A 358 22.67 -16.48 -5.34
CA ASP A 358 23.87 -17.24 -5.64
C ASP A 358 24.71 -16.64 -6.80
N ALA A 359 24.06 -16.08 -7.82
CA ALA A 359 24.73 -15.40 -8.92
C ALA A 359 25.50 -14.12 -8.48
N LEU A 360 25.11 -13.52 -7.34
CA LEU A 360 25.78 -12.35 -6.78
C LEU A 360 26.85 -12.69 -5.73
N GLN A 361 27.00 -13.95 -5.34
CA GLN A 361 27.98 -14.35 -4.32
C GLN A 361 29.42 -14.33 -4.85
N ASP A 362 29.62 -14.56 -6.14
CA ASP A 362 30.93 -14.71 -6.77
C ASP A 362 31.61 -13.37 -7.12
N GLU A 363 32.87 -13.43 -7.58
CA GLU A 363 33.67 -12.26 -8.01
C GLU A 363 33.04 -11.46 -9.15
N ALA A 364 32.24 -12.12 -10.00
CA ALA A 364 31.49 -11.46 -11.08
C ALA A 364 30.27 -10.68 -10.57
N GLY A 365 29.82 -10.99 -9.35
CA GLY A 365 28.74 -10.32 -8.63
C GLY A 365 29.29 -9.38 -7.57
N LEU A 366 28.73 -9.41 -6.36
CA LEU A 366 29.08 -8.47 -5.28
C LEU A 366 30.08 -9.04 -4.25
N MET A 367 30.62 -10.25 -4.46
CA MET A 367 31.53 -10.92 -3.50
C MET A 367 30.93 -10.97 -2.09
N LEU A 368 29.69 -11.44 -1.96
CA LEU A 368 28.95 -11.37 -0.70
C LEU A 368 29.42 -12.36 0.37
N GLU A 369 30.25 -13.35 0.03
CA GLU A 369 30.82 -14.34 0.96
C GLU A 369 29.76 -15.07 1.83
N GLY A 370 28.61 -15.39 1.24
CA GLY A 370 27.48 -16.05 1.91
C GLY A 370 26.70 -15.14 2.85
N ARG A 371 26.92 -13.82 2.79
CA ARG A 371 26.23 -12.85 3.63
C ARG A 371 24.90 -12.42 3.02
N VAL A 372 23.96 -12.09 3.90
CA VAL A 372 22.60 -11.65 3.58
C VAL A 372 22.29 -10.39 4.39
N THR A 373 21.38 -9.54 3.92
CA THR A 373 20.96 -8.35 4.66
C THR A 373 19.76 -8.64 5.55
N GLU A 374 18.88 -9.53 5.10
CA GLU A 374 17.64 -9.86 5.81
C GLU A 374 17.25 -11.33 5.57
N LEU A 375 16.56 -11.91 6.55
CA LEU A 375 15.92 -13.21 6.45
C LEU A 375 14.41 -13.02 6.63
N LEU A 376 13.65 -13.28 5.56
CA LEU A 376 12.19 -13.22 5.57
C LEU A 376 11.64 -14.43 6.33
N VAL A 377 10.54 -14.24 7.05
CA VAL A 377 9.88 -15.31 7.82
C VAL A 377 8.37 -15.27 7.59
N ARG A 378 7.77 -16.45 7.41
CA ARG A 378 6.32 -16.68 7.51
C ARG A 378 6.02 -18.03 8.14
N LYS A 379 4.81 -18.22 8.63
CA LYS A 379 4.38 -19.52 9.14
C LYS A 379 4.26 -20.53 7.98
N ALA A 380 4.74 -21.75 8.20
CA ALA A 380 4.61 -22.81 7.21
C ALA A 380 3.13 -23.10 6.94
N GLY A 381 2.75 -23.12 5.66
CA GLY A 381 1.35 -23.27 5.24
C GLY A 381 0.43 -22.12 5.67
N ALA A 382 0.98 -20.91 5.82
CA ALA A 382 0.19 -19.72 6.16
C ALA A 382 -1.05 -19.55 5.27
N ASP A 383 -2.17 -19.27 5.92
CA ASP A 383 -3.44 -18.98 5.26
C ASP A 383 -3.46 -17.54 4.76
N ASP A 384 -3.32 -17.36 3.44
CA ASP A 384 -3.31 -16.04 2.80
C ASP A 384 -4.63 -15.26 2.95
N SER A 385 -5.71 -15.90 3.43
CA SER A 385 -6.99 -15.25 3.70
C SER A 385 -7.03 -14.50 5.05
N SER A 386 -6.11 -14.82 5.97
CA SER A 386 -6.09 -14.28 7.33
C SER A 386 -4.71 -13.72 7.72
N LEU A 387 -4.10 -12.92 6.83
CA LEU A 387 -2.78 -12.35 7.03
C LEU A 387 -2.77 -10.99 7.76
N PRO A 388 -1.77 -10.74 8.61
CA PRO A 388 -0.83 -11.73 9.19
C PRO A 388 -1.56 -12.73 10.10
N GLY A 389 -1.12 -13.98 10.08
CA GLY A 389 -1.65 -15.04 10.94
C GLY A 389 -1.41 -14.75 12.42
N LYS A 390 -2.17 -15.40 13.31
CA LYS A 390 -2.11 -15.16 14.76
C LYS A 390 -0.71 -15.38 15.37
N ASP A 391 0.07 -16.29 14.80
CA ASP A 391 1.42 -16.64 15.29
C ASP A 391 2.52 -16.04 14.40
N GLU A 392 2.19 -15.05 13.58
CA GLU A 392 3.09 -14.39 12.64
C GLU A 392 3.56 -13.00 13.13
N SER A 393 3.30 -12.67 14.40
CA SER A 393 3.86 -11.46 15.02
C SER A 393 5.37 -11.60 15.23
N ALA A 394 6.12 -10.52 15.08
CA ALA A 394 7.57 -10.51 15.29
C ALA A 394 7.97 -10.95 16.70
N GLU A 395 7.18 -10.62 17.72
CA GLU A 395 7.42 -11.02 19.11
C GLU A 395 7.32 -12.53 19.29
N THR A 396 6.32 -13.16 18.66
CA THR A 396 6.14 -14.62 18.69
C THR A 396 7.29 -15.33 17.95
N ILE A 397 7.71 -14.80 16.80
CA ILE A 397 8.84 -15.35 16.03
C ILE A 397 10.17 -15.17 16.79
N ALA A 398 10.39 -14.02 17.43
CA ALA A 398 11.56 -13.81 18.26
C ALA A 398 11.56 -14.73 19.49
N ALA A 399 10.40 -14.91 20.12
CA ALA A 399 10.24 -15.78 21.29
C ALA A 399 10.46 -17.27 20.95
N SER A 400 10.05 -17.74 19.77
CA SER A 400 10.30 -19.13 19.34
C SER A 400 11.78 -19.41 19.09
N LEU A 401 12.53 -18.42 18.61
CA LEU A 401 13.98 -18.54 18.47
C LEU A 401 14.72 -18.47 19.81
N GLY A 402 14.28 -17.59 20.72
CA GLY A 402 14.86 -17.44 22.06
C GLY A 402 16.39 -17.25 22.01
N PRO A 403 17.19 -18.08 22.69
CA PRO A 403 18.65 -17.94 22.71
C PRO A 403 19.34 -18.33 21.38
N ARG A 404 18.60 -18.89 20.42
CA ARG A 404 19.12 -19.23 19.08
C ARG A 404 19.27 -18.01 18.17
N LEU A 405 18.63 -16.88 18.52
CA LEU A 405 18.81 -15.62 17.81
C LEU A 405 20.14 -14.97 18.24
N PRO A 406 21.09 -14.71 17.32
CA PRO A 406 22.37 -14.11 17.65
C PRO A 406 22.24 -12.72 18.29
N GLU A 407 23.18 -12.36 19.17
CA GLU A 407 23.26 -11.02 19.74
C GLU A 407 23.37 -9.95 18.64
N GLY A 408 22.58 -8.88 18.76
CA GLY A 408 22.53 -7.80 17.77
C GLY A 408 21.53 -8.00 16.64
N MET A 409 20.90 -9.17 16.54
CA MET A 409 19.79 -9.42 15.60
C MET A 409 18.43 -9.30 16.27
N ALA A 410 17.45 -8.85 15.50
CA ALA A 410 16.08 -8.66 15.93
C ALA A 410 15.10 -9.09 14.83
N ALA A 411 13.96 -9.64 15.24
CA ALA A 411 12.82 -9.84 14.36
C ALA A 411 11.99 -8.55 14.35
N HIS A 412 11.72 -8.03 13.15
CA HIS A 412 10.87 -6.87 12.93
C HIS A 412 9.65 -7.28 12.14
N GLY A 413 8.47 -6.83 12.57
CA GLY A 413 7.22 -7.17 11.91
C GLY A 413 7.04 -6.36 10.64
N TRP A 414 6.19 -6.83 9.73
CA TRP A 414 5.83 -6.05 8.55
C TRP A 414 5.27 -4.66 8.91
N LEU A 415 4.55 -4.53 10.04
CA LEU A 415 4.02 -3.26 10.56
C LEU A 415 5.13 -2.24 10.84
N ASP A 416 6.29 -2.67 11.32
CA ASP A 416 7.41 -1.78 11.65
C ASP A 416 8.02 -1.16 10.39
N TYR A 417 8.01 -1.91 9.28
CA TYR A 417 8.48 -1.44 7.97
C TYR A 417 7.51 -0.52 7.27
N VAL A 418 6.21 -0.71 7.50
CA VAL A 418 5.18 0.14 6.91
C VAL A 418 4.65 1.16 7.89
N ALA A 419 5.35 1.41 9.00
CA ALA A 419 4.91 2.35 10.04
C ALA A 419 4.69 3.75 9.47
N ASP A 420 5.61 4.24 8.65
CA ASP A 420 5.49 5.55 7.99
C ASP A 420 4.35 5.57 6.96
N TYR A 421 4.15 4.47 6.24
CA TYR A 421 3.03 4.29 5.32
C TYR A 421 1.68 4.27 6.06
N ILE A 422 1.60 3.58 7.19
CA ILE A 422 0.40 3.54 8.04
C ILE A 422 0.16 4.91 8.69
N ALA A 423 1.22 5.62 9.10
CA ALA A 423 1.11 6.97 9.62
C ALA A 423 0.56 7.94 8.56
N ALA A 424 1.04 7.85 7.32
CA ALA A 424 0.51 8.60 6.19
C ALA A 424 -0.96 8.23 5.90
N SER A 425 -1.29 6.94 5.84
CA SER A 425 -2.66 6.45 5.59
C SER A 425 -3.63 6.74 6.74
N ASN A 426 -3.16 6.88 7.99
CA ASN A 426 -3.98 7.32 9.10
C ASN A 426 -4.45 8.78 8.94
N GLY A 427 -3.73 9.61 8.18
CA GLY A 427 -4.22 10.91 7.74
C GLY A 427 -5.49 10.79 6.88
N ASP A 428 -5.59 9.76 6.05
CA ASP A 428 -6.77 9.49 5.21
C ASP A 428 -7.96 8.95 6.02
N ASN A 429 -7.70 8.24 7.13
CA ASN A 429 -8.74 7.87 8.10
C ASN A 429 -9.41 9.11 8.73
N VAL A 430 -8.68 10.23 8.87
CA VAL A 430 -9.28 11.50 9.28
C VAL A 430 -10.20 12.05 8.19
N SER A 431 -9.76 12.04 6.92
CA SER A 431 -10.60 12.44 5.78
C SER A 431 -11.91 11.64 5.71
N THR A 432 -11.81 10.32 5.91
CA THR A 432 -12.97 9.42 6.00
C THR A 432 -13.93 9.83 7.12
N ARG A 433 -13.41 10.09 8.34
CA ARG A 433 -14.24 10.54 9.48
C ARG A 433 -14.92 11.88 9.22
N VAL A 434 -14.23 12.81 8.55
CA VAL A 434 -14.78 14.12 8.16
C VAL A 434 -15.89 13.94 7.13
N MET A 435 -15.70 13.12 6.10
CA MET A 435 -16.73 12.82 5.11
C MET A 435 -17.96 12.18 5.76
N ILE A 436 -17.78 11.22 6.67
CA ILE A 436 -18.87 10.59 7.43
C ILE A 436 -19.65 11.64 8.23
N PHE A 437 -18.95 12.54 8.92
CA PHE A 437 -19.59 13.63 9.66
C PHE A 437 -20.48 14.47 8.75
N PHE A 438 -20.01 14.84 7.56
CA PHE A 438 -20.82 15.59 6.59
C PHE A 438 -22.00 14.79 6.03
N LEU A 439 -21.84 13.49 5.76
CA LEU A 439 -22.95 12.63 5.30
C LEU A 439 -24.09 12.59 6.32
N PHE A 440 -23.76 12.39 7.60
CA PHE A 440 -24.75 12.42 8.67
C PHE A 440 -25.31 13.81 8.93
N LEU A 441 -24.49 14.86 8.81
CA LEU A 441 -24.93 16.25 8.95
C LEU A 441 -25.97 16.63 7.88
N LEU A 442 -25.74 16.22 6.63
CA LEU A 442 -26.69 16.43 5.53
C LEU A 442 -28.02 15.73 5.80
N SER A 443 -28.00 14.48 6.29
CA SER A 443 -29.23 13.79 6.71
C SER A 443 -29.91 14.51 7.87
N PHE A 444 -29.15 14.91 8.89
CA PHE A 444 -29.67 15.60 10.07
C PHE A 444 -30.40 16.89 9.69
N ILE A 445 -29.80 17.72 8.83
CA ILE A 445 -30.42 18.96 8.34
C ILE A 445 -31.68 18.66 7.53
N GLY A 446 -31.64 17.64 6.65
CA GLY A 446 -32.81 17.24 5.85
C GLY A 446 -33.99 16.78 6.70
N ILE A 447 -33.72 15.98 7.74
CA ILE A 447 -34.73 15.52 8.70
C ILE A 447 -35.25 16.70 9.52
N ALA A 448 -34.37 17.53 10.07
CA ALA A 448 -34.77 18.69 10.87
C ALA A 448 -35.65 19.65 10.08
N ASN A 449 -35.34 19.90 8.81
CA ASN A 449 -36.14 20.75 7.93
C ASN A 449 -37.52 20.14 7.65
N THR A 450 -37.56 18.82 7.42
CA THR A 450 -38.84 18.14 7.17
C THR A 450 -39.70 18.07 8.44
N MET A 451 -39.08 17.84 9.60
CA MET A 451 -39.77 17.86 10.90
C MET A 451 -40.30 19.25 11.22
N LEU A 452 -39.52 20.31 10.96
CA LEU A 452 -39.97 21.69 11.11
C LEU A 452 -41.24 21.93 10.29
N MET A 453 -41.22 21.56 9.01
CA MET A 453 -42.39 21.70 8.14
C MET A 453 -43.58 20.84 8.60
N ALA A 454 -43.35 19.61 9.04
CA ALA A 454 -44.40 18.73 9.54
C ALA A 454 -45.06 19.27 10.82
N ILE A 455 -44.30 19.93 11.68
CA ILE A 455 -44.82 20.56 12.91
C ILE A 455 -45.59 21.84 12.58
N LEU A 456 -45.06 22.68 11.69
CA LEU A 456 -45.71 23.94 11.27
C LEU A 456 -47.06 23.70 10.58
N GLU A 457 -47.18 22.65 9.78
CA GLU A 457 -48.49 22.26 9.19
C GLU A 457 -49.47 21.73 10.24
N ARG A 458 -48.98 21.23 11.38
CA ARG A 458 -49.78 20.64 12.47
C ARG A 458 -49.82 21.51 13.72
N THR A 459 -49.57 22.81 13.59
CA THR A 459 -49.52 23.74 14.74
C THR A 459 -50.86 23.75 15.51
N LYS A 460 -51.99 23.70 14.79
CA LYS A 460 -53.34 23.65 15.36
C LYS A 460 -53.63 22.35 16.13
N GLU A 461 -53.22 21.21 15.57
CA GLU A 461 -53.34 19.90 16.24
C GLU A 461 -52.51 19.86 17.52
N THR A 462 -51.29 20.40 17.47
CA THR A 462 -50.40 20.49 18.64
C THR A 462 -50.98 21.38 19.74
N GLY A 463 -51.57 22.53 19.36
CA GLY A 463 -52.29 23.41 20.29
C GLY A 463 -53.49 22.75 20.95
N MET A 464 -54.23 21.92 20.20
CA MET A 464 -55.37 21.15 20.72
C MET A 464 -54.94 20.09 21.74
N LEU A 465 -53.85 19.35 21.47
CA LEU A 465 -53.31 18.36 22.40
C LEU A 465 -52.86 19.00 23.72
N ARG A 466 -52.24 20.18 23.66
CA ARG A 466 -51.88 20.97 24.85
C ARG A 466 -53.11 21.42 25.63
N ALA A 467 -54.16 21.87 24.94
CA ALA A 467 -55.43 22.25 25.56
C ALA A 467 -56.16 21.07 26.22
N LEU A 468 -55.98 19.85 25.69
CA LEU A 468 -56.49 18.61 26.27
C LEU A 468 -55.63 18.06 27.44
N GLY A 469 -54.57 18.78 27.83
CA GLY A 469 -53.74 18.48 29.01
C GLY A 469 -52.45 17.70 28.72
N MET A 470 -52.04 17.55 27.46
CA MET A 470 -50.76 16.92 27.11
C MET A 470 -49.60 17.89 27.42
N THR A 471 -48.60 17.42 28.15
CA THR A 471 -47.43 18.23 28.53
C THR A 471 -46.48 18.43 27.35
N ASP A 472 -45.72 19.54 27.36
CA ASP A 472 -44.72 19.85 26.33
C ASP A 472 -43.67 18.72 26.17
N GLY A 473 -43.32 18.04 27.26
CA GLY A 473 -42.42 16.88 27.25
C GLY A 473 -43.02 15.64 26.58
N GLN A 474 -44.33 15.41 26.73
CA GLN A 474 -45.03 14.31 26.03
C GLN A 474 -45.13 14.59 24.53
N ILE A 475 -45.34 15.85 24.14
CA ILE A 475 -45.38 16.26 22.72
C ILE A 475 -43.99 16.13 22.09
N LEU A 476 -42.95 16.60 22.79
CA LEU A 476 -41.56 16.41 22.37
C LEU A 476 -41.26 14.93 22.14
N LEU A 477 -41.61 14.08 23.11
CA LEU A 477 -41.40 12.64 22.99
C LEU A 477 -42.15 12.04 21.80
N ALA A 478 -43.39 12.47 21.52
CA ALA A 478 -44.16 12.00 20.38
C ALA A 478 -43.47 12.28 19.04
N TYR A 479 -42.94 13.50 18.84
CA TYR A 479 -42.22 13.88 17.63
C TYR A 479 -40.83 13.24 17.52
N VAL A 480 -40.14 13.06 18.64
CA VAL A 480 -38.86 12.33 18.68
C VAL A 480 -39.06 10.86 18.31
N ILE A 481 -40.13 10.22 18.80
CA ILE A 481 -40.50 8.86 18.40
C ILE A 481 -40.90 8.81 16.92
N GLU A 482 -41.66 9.79 16.41
CA GLU A 482 -42.04 9.87 14.99
C GLU A 482 -40.78 9.93 14.10
N ALA A 483 -39.82 10.80 14.42
CA ALA A 483 -38.57 10.91 13.67
C ALA A 483 -37.65 9.69 13.85
N GLY A 484 -37.63 9.09 15.05
CA GLY A 484 -36.91 7.84 15.29
C GLY A 484 -37.46 6.68 14.45
N LEU A 485 -38.79 6.59 14.28
CA LEU A 485 -39.42 5.60 13.41
C LEU A 485 -39.07 5.83 11.92
N ILE A 486 -39.05 7.08 11.45
CA ILE A 486 -38.57 7.43 10.11
C ILE A 486 -37.11 6.98 9.94
N GLY A 487 -36.28 7.30 10.94
CA GLY A 487 -34.88 6.88 10.99
C GLY A 487 -34.71 5.37 10.95
N ALA A 488 -35.58 4.61 11.63
CA ALA A 488 -35.55 3.15 11.64
C ALA A 488 -35.92 2.56 10.27
N ILE A 489 -36.99 3.05 9.64
CA ILE A 489 -37.38 2.59 8.30
C ILE A 489 -36.28 2.95 7.28
N GLY A 490 -35.77 4.19 7.34
CA GLY A 490 -34.71 4.66 6.46
C GLY A 490 -33.42 3.88 6.67
N SER A 491 -33.05 3.60 7.93
CA SER A 491 -31.88 2.79 8.27
C SER A 491 -31.99 1.37 7.73
N VAL A 492 -33.13 0.69 7.91
CA VAL A 492 -33.33 -0.67 7.39
C VAL A 492 -33.24 -0.67 5.87
N ALA A 493 -33.90 0.27 5.19
CA ALA A 493 -33.81 0.41 3.74
C ALA A 493 -32.38 0.70 3.27
N GLY A 494 -31.67 1.59 3.97
CA GLY A 494 -30.29 1.94 3.67
C GLY A 494 -29.31 0.79 3.89
N VAL A 495 -29.50 0.00 4.95
CA VAL A 495 -28.71 -1.22 5.20
C VAL A 495 -28.92 -2.22 4.08
N ILE A 496 -30.17 -2.47 3.68
CA ILE A 496 -30.50 -3.38 2.58
C ILE A 496 -29.83 -2.91 1.28
N VAL A 497 -30.02 -1.64 0.90
CA VAL A 497 -29.45 -1.09 -0.33
C VAL A 497 -27.92 -1.08 -0.27
N GLY A 498 -27.32 -0.67 0.84
CA GLY A 498 -25.87 -0.66 1.03
C GLY A 498 -25.27 -2.06 0.91
N CYS A 499 -25.90 -3.07 1.52
CA CYS A 499 -25.49 -4.45 1.38
C CYS A 499 -25.63 -4.95 -0.06
N LEU A 500 -26.75 -4.66 -0.75
CA LEU A 500 -26.98 -5.05 -2.14
C LEU A 500 -25.93 -4.47 -3.10
N ILE A 501 -25.51 -3.22 -2.88
CA ILE A 501 -24.43 -2.59 -3.65
C ILE A 501 -23.09 -3.27 -3.35
N ASN A 502 -22.86 -3.67 -2.10
CA ASN A 502 -21.59 -4.23 -1.67
C ASN A 502 -21.36 -5.69 -2.13
N ILE A 503 -22.42 -6.49 -2.28
CA ILE A 503 -22.34 -7.91 -2.72
C ILE A 503 -21.45 -8.10 -3.96
N PRO A 504 -21.71 -7.46 -5.12
CA PRO A 504 -20.89 -7.65 -6.31
C PRO A 504 -19.43 -7.19 -6.12
N MET A 505 -19.19 -6.20 -5.27
CA MET A 505 -17.83 -5.70 -4.99
C MET A 505 -17.02 -6.63 -4.10
N VAL A 506 -17.68 -7.35 -3.19
CA VAL A 506 -17.03 -8.39 -2.37
C VAL A 506 -16.78 -9.64 -3.22
N GLU A 507 -17.73 -10.02 -4.07
CA GLU A 507 -17.65 -11.27 -4.84
C GLU A 507 -16.68 -11.14 -6.03
N TYR A 508 -16.92 -10.16 -6.91
CA TYR A 508 -16.19 -9.99 -8.18
C TYR A 508 -15.03 -9.00 -8.07
N GLY A 509 -15.08 -8.05 -7.13
CA GLY A 509 -14.14 -6.93 -7.07
C GLY A 509 -14.46 -5.83 -8.10
N VAL A 510 -13.73 -4.73 -8.04
CA VAL A 510 -13.86 -3.62 -9.00
C VAL A 510 -12.52 -3.36 -9.66
N ASP A 511 -12.50 -3.37 -11.00
CA ASP A 511 -11.31 -3.08 -11.78
C ASP A 511 -11.14 -1.56 -11.95
N TYR A 512 -10.15 -1.02 -11.26
CA TYR A 512 -9.70 0.36 -11.30
C TYR A 512 -8.51 0.58 -12.24
N SER A 513 -8.14 -0.37 -13.09
CA SER A 513 -7.03 -0.24 -14.05
C SER A 513 -7.11 1.03 -14.88
N ALA A 514 -8.31 1.43 -15.28
CA ALA A 514 -8.54 2.69 -16.00
C ALA A 514 -8.21 3.93 -15.16
N VAL A 515 -8.57 3.94 -13.88
CA VAL A 515 -8.29 5.06 -12.96
C VAL A 515 -6.81 5.06 -12.57
N ALA A 516 -6.21 3.88 -12.37
CA ALA A 516 -4.80 3.70 -12.08
C ALA A 516 -3.94 4.30 -13.20
N ALA A 517 -4.28 3.97 -14.46
CA ALA A 517 -3.60 4.51 -15.62
C ALA A 517 -3.71 6.05 -15.73
N GLU A 518 -4.83 6.63 -15.29
CA GLU A 518 -5.02 8.09 -15.28
C GLU A 518 -4.24 8.78 -14.15
N MET A 519 -4.04 8.11 -13.02
CA MET A 519 -3.29 8.62 -11.86
C MET A 519 -1.78 8.31 -11.90
N GLY A 520 -1.27 7.80 -13.01
CA GLY A 520 0.16 7.48 -13.16
C GLY A 520 0.59 6.16 -12.53
N GLY A 521 -0.37 5.27 -12.23
CA GLY A 521 -0.13 3.91 -11.72
C GLY A 521 0.04 3.81 -10.21
N ASP A 522 0.01 4.93 -9.47
CA ASP A 522 0.18 4.95 -8.02
C ASP A 522 -1.03 5.63 -7.34
N PHE A 523 -1.75 4.84 -6.53
CA PHE A 523 -2.86 5.33 -5.71
C PHE A 523 -2.40 5.86 -4.34
N GLY A 524 -1.09 5.81 -4.04
CA GLY A 524 -0.58 5.97 -2.69
C GLY A 524 -0.93 4.79 -1.78
N TYR A 525 -1.51 3.71 -2.33
CA TYR A 525 -1.87 2.48 -1.63
C TYR A 525 -1.24 1.28 -2.34
N ARG A 526 -0.79 0.28 -1.57
CA ARG A 526 -0.23 -0.99 -2.10
C ARG A 526 -1.33 -1.96 -2.55
N ILE A 527 -2.29 -1.48 -3.32
CA ILE A 527 -3.43 -2.25 -3.81
C ILE A 527 -3.29 -2.56 -5.30
N ALA A 528 -3.82 -3.70 -5.71
CA ALA A 528 -3.93 -4.02 -7.13
C ALA A 528 -4.99 -3.15 -7.81
N THR A 529 -4.95 -3.12 -9.14
CA THR A 529 -6.01 -2.51 -9.95
C THR A 529 -7.36 -3.20 -9.71
N LEU A 530 -7.37 -4.48 -9.34
CA LEU A 530 -8.56 -5.23 -8.95
C LEU A 530 -8.47 -5.58 -7.45
N PHE A 531 -9.26 -4.92 -6.61
CA PHE A 531 -9.40 -5.29 -5.20
C PHE A 531 -10.87 -5.50 -4.84
N LYS A 532 -11.08 -6.21 -3.72
CA LYS A 532 -12.40 -6.59 -3.21
C LYS A 532 -12.76 -5.74 -2.00
N SER A 533 -14.06 -5.44 -1.88
CA SER A 533 -14.62 -4.84 -0.67
C SER A 533 -14.68 -5.88 0.46
N ALA A 534 -14.86 -5.44 1.70
CA ALA A 534 -14.96 -6.32 2.87
C ALA A 534 -16.22 -6.06 3.69
N TRP A 535 -16.74 -7.10 4.36
CA TRP A 535 -17.88 -6.98 5.25
C TRP A 535 -17.45 -6.50 6.63
N ASN A 536 -18.12 -5.47 7.13
CA ASN A 536 -17.98 -5.01 8.51
C ASN A 536 -19.35 -5.03 9.24
N PRO A 537 -19.78 -6.20 9.77
CA PRO A 537 -21.09 -6.32 10.40
C PRO A 537 -21.27 -5.37 11.60
N ALA A 538 -20.19 -5.10 12.33
CA ALA A 538 -20.20 -4.17 13.46
C ALA A 538 -20.48 -2.73 13.01
N SER A 539 -19.77 -2.23 11.98
CA SER A 539 -20.04 -0.90 11.42
C SER A 539 -21.44 -0.80 10.82
N ILE A 540 -21.93 -1.83 10.13
CA ILE A 540 -23.29 -1.85 9.56
C ILE A 540 -24.34 -1.69 10.67
N ALA A 541 -24.23 -2.49 11.74
CA ALA A 541 -25.17 -2.43 12.87
C ALA A 541 -25.08 -1.08 13.60
N LEU A 542 -23.86 -0.61 13.88
CA LEU A 542 -23.63 0.65 14.59
C LEU A 542 -24.16 1.85 13.80
N THR A 543 -23.99 1.86 12.48
CA THR A 543 -24.45 2.94 11.60
C THR A 543 -25.96 2.96 11.51
N GLY A 544 -26.59 1.79 11.39
CA GLY A 544 -28.04 1.71 11.43
C GLY A 544 -28.61 2.26 12.73
N PHE A 545 -28.02 1.85 13.86
CA PHE A 545 -28.42 2.36 15.17
C PHE A 545 -28.16 3.87 15.33
N ALA A 546 -26.99 4.35 14.90
CA ALA A 546 -26.65 5.78 14.93
C ALA A 546 -27.60 6.62 14.08
N ALA A 547 -28.01 6.15 12.90
CA ALA A 547 -28.97 6.83 12.04
C ALA A 547 -30.34 6.99 12.71
N ILE A 548 -30.81 5.97 13.45
CA ILE A 548 -32.05 6.04 14.24
C ILE A 548 -31.93 7.12 15.31
N LEU A 549 -30.85 7.10 16.10
CA LEU A 549 -30.62 8.09 17.16
C LEU A 549 -30.50 9.51 16.62
N LEU A 550 -29.77 9.67 15.52
CA LEU A 550 -29.57 10.98 14.88
C LEU A 550 -30.88 11.53 14.32
N SER A 551 -31.73 10.66 13.76
CA SER A 551 -33.06 11.06 13.27
C SER A 551 -33.97 11.52 14.41
N ALA A 552 -33.97 10.78 15.52
CA ALA A 552 -34.69 11.16 16.73
C ALA A 552 -34.17 12.49 17.30
N ALA A 553 -32.85 12.70 17.33
CA ALA A 553 -32.22 13.92 17.78
C ALA A 553 -32.53 15.12 16.87
N ALA A 554 -32.60 14.92 15.55
CA ALA A 554 -32.91 15.96 14.57
C ALA A 554 -34.29 16.60 14.78
N ALA A 555 -35.23 15.87 15.37
CA ALA A 555 -36.55 16.40 15.71
C ALA A 555 -36.57 17.30 16.95
N ILE A 556 -35.58 17.18 17.85
CA ILE A 556 -35.60 17.89 19.14
C ILE A 556 -35.60 19.40 18.93
N LEU A 557 -34.64 19.90 18.14
CA LEU A 557 -34.42 21.33 17.94
C LEU A 557 -35.64 22.04 17.29
N PRO A 558 -36.23 21.55 16.18
CA PRO A 558 -37.44 22.14 15.63
C PRO A 558 -38.66 22.00 16.55
N THR A 559 -38.80 20.88 17.27
CA THR A 559 -39.92 20.68 18.20
C THR A 559 -39.86 21.63 19.39
N LEU A 560 -38.68 21.83 19.98
CA LEU A 560 -38.48 22.81 21.05
C LEU A 560 -38.79 24.24 20.59
N ARG A 561 -38.46 24.58 19.34
CA ARG A 561 -38.83 25.88 18.77
C ARG A 561 -40.34 26.04 18.61
N ALA A 562 -41.04 25.00 18.16
CA ALA A 562 -42.49 25.02 17.98
C ALA A 562 -43.24 25.07 19.32
N LEU A 563 -42.78 24.35 20.35
CA LEU A 563 -43.41 24.31 21.68
C LEU A 563 -43.40 25.68 22.39
N ARG A 564 -42.48 26.58 22.02
CA ARG A 564 -42.44 27.96 22.53
C ARG A 564 -43.58 28.83 22.00
N MET A 565 -44.32 28.39 20.98
CA MET A 565 -45.48 29.14 20.49
C MET A 565 -46.64 29.08 21.51
N PRO A 566 -47.25 30.23 21.88
CA PRO A 566 -48.41 30.27 22.75
C PRO A 566 -49.60 29.47 22.18
N VAL A 567 -50.35 28.78 23.05
CA VAL A 567 -51.52 27.99 22.65
C VAL A 567 -52.58 28.86 21.95
N THR A 568 -52.75 30.10 22.40
CA THR A 568 -53.68 31.09 21.84
C THR A 568 -53.32 31.51 20.41
N GLU A 569 -52.03 31.56 20.07
CA GLU A 569 -51.57 31.80 18.69
C GLU A 569 -51.76 30.56 17.83
N SER A 570 -51.44 29.37 18.35
CA SER A 570 -51.57 28.12 17.58
C SER A 570 -53.00 27.78 17.14
N LEU A 571 -54.02 28.29 17.86
CA LEU A 571 -55.44 28.13 17.53
C LEU A 571 -55.99 29.22 16.59
N ARG A 572 -55.22 30.30 16.35
CA ARG A 572 -55.59 31.45 15.50
C ARG A 572 -55.03 31.40 14.08
N PHE A 573 -54.09 30.49 13.79
CA PHE A 573 -53.55 30.33 12.43
C PHE A 573 -54.66 29.85 11.47
N GLU A 574 -54.98 30.67 10.47
CA GLU A 574 -55.73 30.33 9.25
C GLU A 574 -54.78 30.00 8.10
#